data_AF-A0A975VI13-F1
#
_entry.id   AF-A0A975VI13-F1
#
_cell.length_a   1.000
_cell.length_b   1.000
_cell.length_c   1.000
_cell.angle_alpha   90.00
_cell.angle_beta   90.00
_cell.angle_gamma   90.00
#
_symmetry.space_group_name_H-M   'P 1'
#
loop_
_entity.id
_entity.type
_entity.pdbx_description
1 polymer ?
#
loop_
_entity_poly.entity_id
_entity_poly.type
_entity_poly.pdbx_seq_one_letter_code
_entity_poly.pdbx_strand_id
1 'polypeptide(L)' 'MEKRRLRVGSAISPEEFDELSDEQLERLVPKAYREFFPGKDGCADGYFYLHDGTAWSFYKGGLLDE' A
#
# COMPACT_ATOMS: atom_id res chain seq x y z
N MET A 1 -10.83 -17.69 -9.09
CA MET A 1 -11.12 -16.73 -8.00
C MET A 1 -11.56 -15.42 -8.63
N GLU A 2 -12.72 -14.91 -8.25
CA GLU A 2 -13.16 -13.56 -8.67
C GLU A 2 -12.13 -12.55 -8.16
N LYS A 3 -11.38 -11.92 -9.07
CA LYS A 3 -10.41 -10.89 -8.69
C LYS A 3 -11.19 -9.70 -8.14
N ARG A 4 -11.28 -9.60 -6.82
CA ARG A 4 -11.84 -8.45 -6.11
C ARG A 4 -11.23 -7.19 -6.73
N ARG A 5 -12.08 -6.25 -7.18
CA ARG A 5 -11.58 -4.98 -7.73
C ARG A 5 -11.00 -4.15 -6.59
N LEU A 6 -9.69 -4.24 -6.39
CA LEU A 6 -8.96 -3.41 -5.44
C LEU A 6 -9.02 -1.95 -5.90
N ARG A 7 -9.38 -1.07 -4.98
CA ARG A 7 -9.49 0.38 -5.19
C ARG A 7 -8.44 1.10 -4.35
N VAL A 8 -8.23 2.37 -4.62
CA VAL A 8 -7.43 3.26 -3.75
C VAL A 8 -7.89 3.10 -2.29
N GLY A 9 -6.94 2.93 -1.37
CA GLY A 9 -7.18 2.73 0.06
C GLY A 9 -7.73 1.36 0.43
N SER A 10 -7.78 0.39 -0.49
CA SER A 10 -8.20 -0.96 -0.12
C SER A 10 -7.11 -1.65 0.70
N ALA A 11 -7.51 -2.16 1.86
CA ALA A 11 -6.72 -3.12 2.60
C ALA A 11 -6.54 -4.42 1.79
N ILE A 12 -5.32 -4.95 1.78
CA ILE A 12 -4.96 -6.21 1.16
C ILE A 12 -4.30 -7.14 2.19
N SER A 13 -4.34 -8.44 1.93
CA SER A 13 -3.71 -9.46 2.75
C SER A 13 -2.20 -9.52 2.46
N PRO A 14 -1.37 -10.13 3.34
CA PRO A 14 0.06 -10.35 3.05
C PRO A 14 0.29 -11.18 1.78
N GLU A 15 -0.56 -12.17 1.53
CA GLU A 15 -0.53 -12.98 0.31
C GLU A 15 -0.81 -12.12 -0.93
N GLU A 16 -1.84 -11.27 -0.88
CA GLU A 16 -2.15 -10.34 -1.97
C GLU A 16 -1.02 -9.33 -2.19
N PHE A 17 -0.37 -8.85 -1.14
CA PHE A 17 0.80 -7.97 -1.26
C PHE A 17 1.96 -8.66 -1.96
N ASP A 18 2.19 -9.96 -1.68
CA ASP A 18 3.22 -10.76 -2.36
C ASP A 18 2.90 -11.02 -3.84
N GLU A 19 1.62 -11.17 -4.19
CA GLU A 19 1.19 -11.39 -5.57
C GLU A 19 1.17 -10.12 -6.44
N LEU A 20 0.98 -8.94 -5.84
CA LEU A 20 0.86 -7.68 -6.58
C LEU A 20 2.23 -7.10 -6.96
N SER A 21 2.27 -6.50 -8.17
CA SER A 21 3.42 -5.72 -8.65
C SER A 21 3.42 -4.29 -8.10
N ASP A 22 4.56 -3.59 -8.20
CA ASP A 22 4.69 -2.18 -7.79
C ASP A 22 3.61 -1.28 -8.41
N GLU A 23 3.40 -1.39 -9.72
CA GLU A 23 2.38 -0.62 -10.43
C GLU A 23 0.96 -0.90 -9.92
N GLN A 24 0.70 -2.12 -9.43
CA GLN A 24 -0.61 -2.47 -8.88
C GLN A 24 -0.76 -1.94 -7.46
N LEU A 25 0.30 -2.02 -6.64
CA LEU A 25 0.34 -1.47 -5.29
C LEU A 25 0.23 0.05 -5.31
N GLU A 26 0.93 0.75 -6.21
CA GLU A 26 0.86 2.20 -6.38
C GLU A 26 -0.60 2.68 -6.61
N ARG A 27 -1.40 1.89 -7.34
CA ARG A 27 -2.81 2.21 -7.60
C ARG A 27 -3.68 2.11 -6.35
N LEU A 28 -3.26 1.35 -5.34
CA LEU A 28 -3.91 1.28 -4.04
C LEU A 28 -3.54 2.46 -3.14
N VAL A 29 -2.40 3.11 -3.40
CA VAL A 29 -1.98 4.29 -2.64
C VAL A 29 -2.77 5.53 -3.10
N PRO A 30 -3.30 6.35 -2.18
CA PRO A 30 -3.91 7.64 -2.51
C PRO A 30 -2.93 8.57 -3.23
N LYS A 31 -3.45 9.40 -4.15
CA LYS A 31 -2.62 10.31 -4.96
C LYS A 31 -1.70 11.20 -4.11
N ALA A 32 -2.16 11.63 -2.94
CA ALA A 32 -1.39 12.44 -2.00
C ALA A 32 -0.15 11.72 -1.43
N TYR A 33 -0.10 10.38 -1.47
CA TYR A 33 1.01 9.59 -0.93
C TYR A 33 1.78 8.80 -1.99
N ARG A 34 1.30 8.75 -3.24
CA ARG A 34 1.96 8.00 -4.32
C ARG A 34 3.37 8.48 -4.62
N GLU A 35 3.62 9.78 -4.51
CA GLU A 35 4.96 10.34 -4.69
C GLU A 35 5.97 9.84 -3.66
N PHE A 36 5.49 9.35 -2.50
CA PHE A 36 6.31 8.76 -1.46
C PHE A 36 6.39 7.23 -1.54
N PHE A 37 5.63 6.59 -2.45
CA PHE A 37 5.63 5.12 -2.57
C PHE A 37 6.97 4.66 -3.16
N PRO A 38 7.82 3.95 -2.39
CA PRO A 38 9.17 3.59 -2.83
C PRO A 38 9.20 2.30 -3.68
N GLY A 39 8.04 1.79 -4.08
CA GLY A 39 7.90 0.41 -4.58
C GLY A 39 7.76 -0.61 -3.45
N LYS A 40 7.46 -1.85 -3.83
CA LYS A 40 7.27 -3.01 -2.97
C LYS A 40 8.54 -3.33 -2.17
N ASP A 41 9.70 -3.28 -2.79
CA ASP A 41 11.00 -3.48 -2.12
C ASP A 41 11.28 -2.45 -1.02
N GLY A 42 10.69 -1.25 -1.13
CA GLY A 42 10.79 -0.21 -0.11
C GLY A 42 9.72 -0.27 0.97
N CYS A 43 8.85 -1.29 0.95
CA CYS A 43 7.81 -1.47 1.97
C CYS A 43 8.27 -2.47 3.03
N ALA A 44 8.53 -1.99 4.24
CA ALA A 44 8.77 -2.85 5.39
C ALA A 44 7.45 -3.45 5.87
N ASP A 45 7.35 -4.79 5.94
CA ASP A 45 6.15 -5.49 6.42
C ASP A 45 4.82 -4.99 5.79
N GLY A 46 4.83 -4.65 4.49
CA GLY A 46 3.63 -4.17 3.79
C GLY A 46 3.21 -2.74 4.14
N TYR A 47 4.13 -1.89 4.62
CA TYR A 47 3.93 -0.46 4.79
C TYR A 47 5.19 0.36 4.43
N PHE A 48 5.03 1.66 4.16
CA PHE A 48 6.15 2.57 3.92
C PHE A 48 5.99 3.86 4.73
N TYR A 49 7.10 4.51 5.04
CA TYR A 49 7.14 5.73 5.87
C TYR A 49 7.01 6.99 5.03
N LEU A 50 6.23 7.95 5.52
CA LEU A 50 6.08 9.29 4.97
C LEU A 50 7.08 10.24 5.64
N HIS A 51 7.30 11.41 5.03
CA HIS A 51 8.26 12.39 5.55
C HIS A 51 7.89 13.01 6.90
N ASP A 52 6.61 13.01 7.26
CA ASP A 52 6.15 13.52 8.56
C ASP A 52 6.33 12.52 9.72
N GLY A 53 6.77 11.30 9.43
CA GLY A 53 7.00 10.24 10.41
C GLY A 53 5.84 9.25 10.55
N THR A 54 4.69 9.50 9.94
CA THR A 54 3.62 8.50 9.80
C THR A 54 3.98 7.41 8.79
N ALA A 55 3.25 6.30 8.81
CA ALA A 55 3.43 5.19 7.87
C ALA A 55 2.12 4.80 7.19
N TRP A 56 2.15 4.59 5.88
CA TRP A 56 1.02 4.08 5.10
C TRP A 56 1.06 2.56 5.03
N SER A 57 0.00 1.88 5.48
CA SER A 57 -0.11 0.42 5.48
C SER A 57 -1.05 -0.10 4.40
N PHE A 58 -0.56 -1.06 3.60
CA PHE A 58 -1.37 -1.80 2.65
C PHE A 58 -2.36 -2.75 3.34
N TYR A 59 -2.06 -3.20 4.56
CA TYR A 59 -2.93 -4.10 5.32
C TYR A 59 -4.07 -3.38 6.02
N LYS A 60 -3.88 -2.11 6.41
CA LYS A 60 -4.96 -1.24 6.90
C LYS A 60 -5.66 -0.47 5.78
N GLY A 61 -5.01 -0.28 4.63
CA GLY A 61 -5.50 0.60 3.57
C GLY A 61 -5.47 2.08 3.96
N GLY A 62 -4.56 2.46 4.86
CA GLY A 62 -4.57 3.74 5.57
C GLY A 62 -3.30 3.99 6.37
N LEU A 63 -3.25 5.09 7.11
CA LEU A 63 -2.14 5.40 8.02
C LEU A 63 -2.13 4.43 9.22
N LEU A 64 -0.94 4.08 9.71
CA LEU A 64 -0.75 3.17 10.83
C LEU A 64 -1.14 3.78 12.18
N ASP A 65 -0.98 5.10 12.31
CA ASP A 65 -1.11 5.89 13.56
C ASP A 65 -2.48 6.58 13.72
N GLU A 66 -3.46 6.24 12.87
CA GLU A 66 -4.84 6.73 12.97
C GLU A 66 -5.72 5.90 13.93
#